data_AF-A0AAV5FSB0-F1
#
_entry.id   AF-A0AAV5FSB0-F1
#
_cell.length_a   1.000
_cell.length_b   1.000
_cell.length_c   1.000
_cell.angle_alpha   90.00
_cell.angle_beta   90.00
_cell.angle_gamma   90.00
#
_symmetry.space_group_name_H-M   'P 1'
#
loop_
_entity.id
_entity.type
_entity.pdbx_description
1 polymer ?
#
loop_
_entity_poly.entity_id
_entity_poly.type
_entity_poly.pdbx_seq_one_letter_code
_entity_poly.pdbx_strand_id
1 'polypeptide(L)'
;MCQIFAGWSRLERSCDMERAIQSFLVDCYYANHGCQEKTTYYEKACPHMRCSCPYSSGCGFAGQAAELWDHLTAHHKCPQMEFQYGVEFDLRVEPTVHVTRH
;
A
#
# COMPACT_ATOMS: atom_id res chain seq x y z
N MET A 1 -3.44 28.05 -13.54
CA MET A 1 -4.86 28.16 -13.94
C MET A 1 -5.21 26.86 -14.68
N CYS A 2 -6.05 25.98 -14.12
CA CYS A 2 -6.45 24.75 -14.84
C CYS A 2 -7.60 25.08 -15.79
N GLN A 3 -7.41 24.78 -17.08
CA GLN A 3 -8.37 24.98 -18.16
C GLN A 3 -9.30 23.77 -18.28
N ILE A 4 -10.60 24.04 -18.51
CA ILE A 4 -11.65 23.03 -18.72
C ILE A 4 -11.92 22.94 -20.23
N PHE A 5 -11.89 21.74 -20.79
CA PHE A 5 -12.52 21.46 -22.09
C PHE A 5 -13.35 20.19 -21.95
N ALA A 6 -14.65 20.35 -22.21
CA ALA A 6 -15.70 19.36 -22.04
C ALA A 6 -15.74 18.36 -23.20
N GLY A 7 -15.89 17.07 -22.88
CA GLY A 7 -16.32 16.03 -23.81
C GLY A 7 -16.77 14.77 -23.08
N TRP A 8 -18.05 14.40 -23.23
CA TRP A 8 -18.68 13.30 -22.50
C TRP A 8 -17.95 11.94 -22.65
N SER A 9 -17.94 11.19 -21.53
CA SER A 9 -17.28 9.90 -21.22
C SER A 9 -15.89 9.95 -20.55
N ARG A 10 -15.51 11.08 -19.96
CA ARG A 10 -14.33 11.15 -19.08
C ARG A 10 -14.77 11.61 -17.70
N LEU A 11 -14.43 10.85 -16.66
CA LEU A 11 -14.52 11.36 -15.29
C LEU A 11 -13.48 12.49 -15.18
N GLU A 12 -13.88 13.71 -15.53
CA GLU A 12 -12.99 14.88 -15.50
C GLU A 12 -12.76 15.28 -14.04
N ARG A 13 -11.49 15.47 -13.67
CA ARG A 13 -11.14 15.92 -12.32
C ARG A 13 -11.67 17.34 -12.09
N SER A 14 -12.46 17.54 -11.05
CA SER A 14 -12.94 18.86 -10.63
C SER A 14 -12.02 19.43 -9.55
N CYS A 15 -11.33 20.52 -9.88
CA CYS A 15 -10.43 21.22 -8.94
C CYS A 15 -11.17 21.81 -7.74
N ASP A 16 -12.43 22.22 -7.92
CA ASP A 16 -13.24 22.80 -6.84
C ASP A 16 -13.65 21.73 -5.83
N MET A 17 -14.03 20.54 -6.30
CA MET A 17 -14.30 19.39 -5.44
C MET A 17 -13.03 18.91 -4.72
N GLU A 18 -11.89 18.86 -5.42
CA GLU A 18 -10.60 18.51 -4.81
C GLU A 18 -10.23 19.49 -3.68
N ARG A 19 -10.39 20.80 -3.91
CA ARG A 19 -10.17 21.83 -2.89
C ARG A 19 -11.14 21.72 -1.73
N ALA A 20 -12.41 21.45 -2.00
CA ALA A 20 -13.42 21.24 -0.96
C ALA A 20 -13.02 20.03 -0.09
N ILE A 21 -12.70 18.88 -0.68
CA ILE A 21 -12.27 17.67 0.06
C ILE A 21 -10.98 17.93 0.85
N GLN A 22 -10.02 18.66 0.28
CA GLN A 22 -8.77 19.04 0.95
C GLN A 22 -8.95 20.06 2.09
N SER A 23 -10.07 20.78 2.13
CA SER A 23 -10.34 21.78 3.17
C SER A 23 -10.88 21.17 4.47
N PHE A 24 -11.38 19.94 4.44
CA PHE A 24 -11.85 19.25 5.64
C PHE A 24 -10.70 18.52 6.33
N LEU A 25 -10.66 18.64 7.65
CA LEU A 25 -9.81 17.83 8.52
C LEU A 25 -10.63 16.68 9.09
N VAL A 26 -10.10 15.47 8.97
CA VAL A 26 -10.62 14.24 9.56
C VAL A 26 -9.62 13.69 10.56
N ASP A 27 -10.09 12.90 11.51
CA ASP A 27 -9.17 12.18 12.41
C ASP A 27 -8.33 11.20 11.60
N CYS A 28 -7.06 11.06 11.96
CA CYS A 28 -6.16 10.10 11.33
C CYS A 28 -6.77 8.68 11.37
N TYR A 29 -6.62 7.92 10.27
CA TYR A 29 -7.05 6.51 10.23
C TYR A 29 -6.42 5.68 11.36
N TYR A 30 -5.21 6.05 11.79
CA TYR A 30 -4.47 5.42 12.88
C TYR A 30 -4.74 6.04 14.25
N ALA A 31 -5.83 6.79 14.44
CA ALA A 31 -6.21 7.34 15.74
C ALA A 31 -6.39 6.25 16.80
N ASN A 32 -6.94 5.09 16.42
CA ASN A 32 -7.05 3.91 17.28
C ASN A 32 -5.68 3.31 17.69
N HIS A 33 -4.60 3.71 17.01
CA HIS A 33 -3.22 3.33 17.32
C HIS A 33 -2.44 4.46 18.01
N GLY A 34 -3.13 5.47 18.54
CA GLY A 34 -2.57 6.55 19.34
C GLY A 34 -2.21 7.82 18.57
N CYS A 35 -2.54 7.91 17.27
CA CYS A 35 -2.36 9.14 16.53
C CYS A 35 -3.41 10.18 16.97
N GLN A 36 -2.97 11.40 17.32
CA GLN A 36 -3.87 12.50 17.69
C GLN A 36 -3.97 13.58 16.60
N GLU A 37 -3.23 13.39 15.50
CA GLU A 37 -3.22 14.33 14.39
C GLU A 37 -4.53 14.27 13.60
N LYS A 38 -4.94 15.44 13.11
CA LYS A 38 -6.00 15.57 12.11
C LYS A 38 -5.38 15.82 10.76
N THR A 39 -5.85 15.11 9.76
CA THR A 39 -5.32 15.16 8.40
C THR A 39 -6.41 15.58 7.43
N THR A 40 -6.02 16.15 6.29
CA THR A 40 -6.92 16.17 5.13
C THR A 40 -7.21 14.73 4.70
N TYR A 41 -8.31 14.51 3.97
CA TYR A 41 -8.76 13.18 3.52
C TYR A 41 -7.64 12.27 2.94
N TYR A 42 -6.58 12.85 2.37
CA TYR A 42 -5.44 12.11 1.84
C TYR A 42 -4.19 12.30 2.73
N GLU A 43 -3.97 11.40 3.68
CA GLU A 43 -2.73 11.35 4.47
C GLU A 43 -1.71 10.45 3.78
N LYS A 44 -0.48 10.94 3.55
CA LYS A 44 0.54 10.19 2.80
C LYS A 44 1.39 9.28 3.67
N ALA A 45 1.56 9.60 4.96
CA ALA A 45 2.33 8.78 5.89
C ALA A 45 2.03 9.21 7.33
N CYS A 46 1.54 8.27 8.14
CA CYS A 46 1.40 8.45 9.59
C CYS A 46 2.50 7.63 10.30
N PRO A 47 3.23 8.18 11.29
CA PRO A 47 4.20 7.39 12.07
C PRO A 47 3.59 6.22 12.84
N HIS A 48 2.28 6.29 13.12
CA HIS A 48 1.53 5.20 13.77
C HIS A 48 1.07 4.12 12.78
N MET A 49 1.30 4.33 11.47
CA MET A 49 1.03 3.34 10.44
C MET A 49 1.88 2.10 10.69
N ARG A 50 1.22 0.95 10.70
CA ARG A 50 1.88 -0.36 10.72
C ARG A 50 1.66 -1.08 9.41
N CYS A 51 2.72 -1.67 8.88
CA CYS A 51 2.69 -2.58 7.75
C CYS A 51 2.43 -4.00 8.26
N SER A 52 1.43 -4.66 7.68
CA SER A 52 1.12 -6.06 7.99
C SER A 52 1.89 -7.01 7.07
N CYS A 53 2.21 -8.20 7.57
CA CYS A 53 2.81 -9.23 6.75
C CYS A 53 1.84 -9.72 5.65
N PRO A 54 2.27 -9.82 4.38
CA PRO A 54 1.42 -10.28 3.29
C PRO A 54 1.19 -11.80 3.27
N TYR A 55 1.93 -12.58 4.07
CA TYR A 55 1.75 -14.03 4.14
C TYR A 55 0.45 -14.37 4.91
N SER A 56 -0.51 -14.98 4.22
CA SER A 56 -1.86 -15.20 4.71
C SER A 56 -2.03 -16.34 5.72
N SER A 57 -1.04 -17.23 5.89
CA SER A 57 -1.13 -18.37 6.81
C SER A 57 -0.64 -18.02 8.22
N GLY A 58 -1.47 -17.33 9.01
CA GLY A 58 -1.28 -17.19 10.46
C GLY A 58 -0.16 -16.26 10.92
N CYS A 59 0.46 -15.49 10.02
CA CYS A 59 1.45 -14.49 10.40
C CYS A 59 0.77 -13.21 10.88
N GLY A 60 0.76 -12.99 12.19
CA GLY A 60 0.17 -11.80 12.83
C GLY A 60 1.12 -10.59 12.90
N PHE A 61 2.21 -10.57 12.12
CA PHE A 61 3.17 -9.49 12.19
C PHE A 61 2.55 -8.16 11.71
N ALA A 62 2.70 -7.13 12.53
CA ALA A 62 2.37 -5.74 12.22
C ALA A 62 3.43 -4.83 12.85
N GLY A 63 4.21 -4.15 12.03
CA GLY A 63 5.35 -3.34 12.46
C GLY A 63 5.58 -2.13 11.55
N GLN A 64 6.65 -1.39 11.77
CA GLN A 64 7.05 -0.32 10.86
C GLN A 64 7.53 -0.87 9.51
N ALA A 65 7.56 -0.01 8.49
CA ALA A 65 7.97 -0.40 7.14
C ALA A 65 9.39 -0.99 7.10
N ALA A 66 10.33 -0.44 7.88
CA ALA A 66 11.69 -0.96 7.99
C ALA A 66 11.73 -2.37 8.61
N GLU A 67 10.89 -2.63 9.60
CA GLU A 67 10.82 -3.91 10.31
C GLU A 67 10.17 -5.01 9.45
N LEU A 68 9.32 -4.64 8.49
CA LEU A 68 8.66 -5.61 7.61
C LEU A 68 9.68 -6.38 6.77
N TRP A 69 10.72 -5.72 6.25
CA TRP A 69 11.72 -6.41 5.43
C TRP A 69 12.54 -7.41 6.25
N ASP A 70 12.98 -7.00 7.44
CA ASP A 70 13.69 -7.88 8.38
C ASP A 70 12.80 -9.07 8.78
N HIS A 71 11.51 -8.82 9.00
CA HIS A 71 10.55 -9.88 9.27
C HIS A 71 10.42 -10.88 8.11
N LEU A 72 10.27 -10.40 6.88
CA LEU A 72 10.10 -11.25 5.69
C LEU A 72 11.34 -12.13 5.45
N THR A 73 12.53 -11.57 5.64
CA THR A 73 13.79 -12.30 5.45
C THR A 73 14.04 -13.29 6.58
N ALA A 74 13.82 -12.91 7.85
CA ALA A 74 14.08 -13.77 9.00
C ALA A 74 13.03 -14.88 9.20
N HIS A 75 11.74 -14.56 9.07
CA HIS A 75 10.65 -15.49 9.39
C HIS A 75 10.10 -16.25 8.19
N HIS A 76 10.08 -15.61 7.02
CA HIS A 76 9.56 -16.23 5.80
C HIS A 76 10.66 -16.68 4.84
N LYS A 77 11.93 -16.39 5.15
CA LYS A 77 13.08 -16.67 4.28
C LYS A 77 12.81 -16.19 2.86
N CYS A 78 12.18 -15.02 2.75
CA CYS A 78 11.73 -14.46 1.49
C CYS A 78 12.93 -14.36 0.53
N PRO A 79 12.87 -14.99 -0.65
CA PRO A 79 13.97 -14.93 -1.60
C PRO A 79 14.10 -13.50 -2.14
N GLN A 80 15.33 -13.00 -2.17
CA GLN A 80 15.66 -11.72 -2.78
C GLN A 80 16.21 -11.96 -4.18
N MET A 81 15.66 -11.25 -5.17
CA MET A 81 16.20 -11.23 -6.52
C MET A 81 16.20 -9.80 -7.03
N GLU A 82 17.38 -9.33 -7.43
CA GLU A 82 17.50 -8.08 -8.15
C GLU A 82 17.08 -8.27 -9.60
N PHE A 83 16.23 -7.38 -10.10
CA PHE A 83 15.80 -7.38 -11.50
C PHE A 83 15.55 -5.93 -11.94
N GLN A 84 15.51 -5.73 -13.26
CA GLN A 84 15.24 -4.42 -13.84
C GLN A 84 13.75 -4.29 -14.18
N TYR A 85 13.12 -3.24 -13.68
CA TYR A 85 11.72 -2.97 -14.00
C TYR A 85 11.57 -2.58 -15.48
N GLY A 86 10.60 -3.20 -16.17
CA GLY A 86 10.32 -2.93 -17.58
C GLY A 86 11.21 -3.71 -18.57
N VAL A 87 12.08 -4.60 -18.07
CA VAL A 87 12.89 -5.49 -18.90
C VAL A 87 12.37 -6.92 -18.73
N GLU A 88 12.19 -7.62 -19.84
CA GLU A 88 11.81 -9.04 -19.82
C GLU A 88 12.97 -9.90 -19.29
N PHE A 89 12.65 -10.88 -18.44
CA PHE A 89 13.60 -11.86 -17.94
C PHE A 89 12.92 -13.21 -17.75
N ASP A 90 13.69 -14.28 -17.89
CA ASP A 90 13.19 -15.64 -17.68
C ASP A 90 13.21 -16.01 -16.20
N LEU A 91 12.03 -16.27 -15.63
CA LEU A 91 11.89 -16.83 -14.29
C LEU A 91 11.69 -18.34 -14.38
N ARG A 92 12.69 -19.11 -13.96
CA ARG A 92 12.54 -20.56 -13.79
C ARG A 92 11.82 -20.83 -12.48
N VAL A 93 10.59 -21.31 -12.58
CA VAL A 93 9.80 -21.75 -11.43
C VAL A 93 9.86 -23.26 -11.37
N GLU A 94 10.44 -23.80 -10.29
CA GLU A 94 10.38 -25.24 -10.04
C GLU A 94 8.92 -25.62 -9.72
N PRO A 95 8.36 -26.68 -10.33
CA PRO A 95 6.98 -27.07 -10.07
C PRO A 95 6.83 -27.50 -8.60
N THR A 96 6.21 -26.65 -7.79
CA THR A 96 5.79 -27.01 -6.43
C THR A 96 4.65 -28.02 -6.52
N VAL A 97 4.80 -29.17 -5.87
CA VAL A 97 3.74 -30.17 -5.74
C VAL A 97 2.59 -29.56 -4.93
N HIS A 98 1.56 -29.08 -5.61
CA HIS A 98 0.30 -28.73 -4.97
C HIS A 98 -0.40 -30.01 -4.56
N VAL A 99 -0.23 -30.42 -3.30
CA VAL A 99 -1.03 -31.49 -2.71
C VAL A 99 -2.44 -30.94 -2.48
N THR A 100 -3.35 -31.17 -3.42
CA THR A 100 -4.79 -30.99 -3.20
C THR A 100 -5.24 -32.05 -2.21
N ARG A 101 -5.54 -31.63 -0.98
CA ARG A 101 -6.16 -32.49 0.04
C ARG A 101 -7.62 -32.72 -0.37
N HIS A 102 -7.97 -33.98 -0.69
CA HIS A 102 -9.35 -34.44 -0.88
C HIS A 102 -10.08 -34.54 0.47
#